data_AF-A0A165ZH37-F1
#
_entry.id   AF-A0A165ZH37-F1
#
_cell.length_a   1.000
_cell.length_b   1.000
_cell.length_c   1.000
_cell.angle_alpha   90.00
_cell.angle_beta   90.00
_cell.angle_gamma   90.00
#
_symmetry.space_group_name_H-M   'P 1'
#
loop_
_entity.id
_entity.type
_entity.pdbx_description
1 polymer ?
#
loop_
_entity_poly.entity_id
_entity_poly.type
_entity_poly.pdbx_seq_one_letter_code
_entity_poly.pdbx_strand_id
1 'polypeptide(L)'
;MTYLVILYDHFNDLDTLLNRVNELLLDSNYDYYILLFKKGNILYLQNKYDDALECFNEVLENDPDNSGAKFYKKRISEKRNKTKLKEIINDLE
;
A
#
# COMPACT_ATOMS: atom_id res chain seq x y z
N MET A 1 21.24 -26.52 7.82
CA MET A 1 19.82 -26.80 7.48
C MET A 1 18.85 -25.70 7.91
N THR A 2 19.28 -24.69 8.67
CA THR A 2 18.50 -23.50 9.07
C THR A 2 18.36 -22.42 7.98
N TYR A 3 19.24 -22.38 6.98
CA TYR A 3 19.27 -21.33 5.94
C TYR A 3 18.06 -21.34 4.98
N LEU A 4 17.30 -22.45 4.91
CA LEU A 4 16.18 -22.66 3.97
C LEU A 4 14.81 -22.24 4.55
N VAL A 5 14.61 -22.28 5.87
CA VAL A 5 13.40 -21.71 6.54
C VAL A 5 13.45 -20.18 6.54
N ILE A 6 14.67 -19.61 6.49
CA ILE A 6 14.99 -18.18 6.65
C ILE A 6 14.94 -17.41 5.30
N LEU A 7 14.75 -18.09 4.17
CA LEU A 7 14.60 -17.53 2.81
C LEU A 7 13.18 -17.73 2.22
N TYR A 8 12.45 -18.73 2.73
CA TYR A 8 11.21 -19.26 2.16
C TYR A 8 9.93 -18.86 2.91
N ASP A 9 10.04 -18.28 4.11
CA ASP A 9 8.92 -17.75 4.90
C ASP A 9 8.48 -16.37 4.39
N HIS A 10 8.31 -16.34 3.07
CA HIS A 10 7.95 -15.22 2.26
C HIS A 10 9.05 -14.16 2.12
N PHE A 11 9.65 -14.15 0.93
CA PHE A 11 9.73 -12.98 0.06
C PHE A 11 8.33 -12.35 -0.13
N ASN A 12 7.75 -11.97 1.02
CA ASN A 12 6.40 -11.59 1.44
C ASN A 12 5.32 -11.91 0.40
N ASP A 13 4.23 -12.62 0.75
CA ASP A 13 3.10 -12.78 -0.21
C ASP A 13 2.73 -11.45 -0.87
N LEU A 14 2.91 -10.36 -0.12
CA LEU A 14 2.79 -8.98 -0.58
C LEU A 14 3.86 -8.54 -1.60
N ASP A 15 5.15 -8.84 -1.45
CA ASP A 15 6.19 -8.47 -2.42
C ASP A 15 6.05 -9.25 -3.73
N THR A 16 5.74 -10.54 -3.63
CA THR A 16 5.42 -11.35 -4.82
C THR A 16 4.16 -10.84 -5.52
N LEU A 17 3.11 -10.50 -4.76
CA LEU A 17 1.90 -9.91 -5.29
C LEU A 17 2.14 -8.52 -5.89
N LEU A 18 3.01 -7.72 -5.28
CA LEU A 18 3.39 -6.39 -5.78
C LEU A 18 4.10 -6.50 -7.13
N ASN A 19 5.05 -7.43 -7.26
CA ASN A 19 5.73 -7.70 -8.53
C ASN A 19 4.75 -8.14 -9.60
N ARG A 20 3.84 -9.06 -9.26
CA ARG A 20 2.80 -9.50 -10.20
C ARG A 20 1.91 -8.36 -10.66
N VAL A 21 1.47 -7.49 -9.75
CA VAL A 21 0.67 -6.31 -10.12
C VAL A 21 1.46 -5.35 -11.00
N ASN A 22 2.75 -5.14 -10.75
CA ASN A 22 3.61 -4.31 -11.61
C ASN A 22 3.78 -4.90 -13.02
N GLU A 23 3.89 -6.22 -13.17
CA GLU A 23 3.90 -6.88 -14.49
C GLU A 23 2.58 -6.63 -15.23
N LEU A 24 1.45 -6.80 -14.56
CA LEU A 24 0.12 -6.61 -15.16
C LEU A 24 -0.16 -5.15 -15.51
N LEU A 25 0.45 -4.18 -14.82
CA LEU A 25 0.31 -2.75 -15.14
C LEU A 25 0.90 -2.38 -16.50
N LEU A 26 1.81 -3.20 -17.04
CA LEU A 26 2.38 -3.03 -18.38
C LEU A 26 1.52 -3.68 -19.47
N ASP A 27 0.53 -4.49 -19.08
CA ASP A 27 -0.35 -5.20 -19.99
C ASP A 27 -1.62 -4.39 -20.24
N SER A 28 -1.80 -3.91 -21.47
CA SER A 28 -2.92 -3.07 -21.89
C SER A 28 -4.29 -3.78 -21.86
N ASN A 29 -4.32 -5.09 -21.59
CA ASN A 29 -5.57 -5.83 -21.41
C ASN A 29 -6.21 -5.59 -20.03
N TYR A 30 -5.47 -5.03 -19.08
CA TYR A 30 -5.98 -4.77 -17.73
C TYR A 30 -6.31 -3.30 -17.53
N ASP A 31 -7.35 -3.07 -16.71
CA ASP A 31 -7.68 -1.72 -16.27
C ASP A 31 -6.58 -1.20 -15.34
N TYR A 32 -5.89 -0.18 -15.84
CA TYR A 32 -4.79 0.49 -15.15
C TYR A 32 -5.17 0.92 -13.73
N TYR A 33 -6.32 1.58 -13.56
CA TYR A 33 -6.74 2.13 -12.27
C TYR A 33 -7.20 1.05 -11.28
N ILE A 34 -7.77 -0.05 -11.77
CA ILE A 34 -8.07 -1.22 -10.93
C ILE A 34 -6.77 -1.84 -10.41
N LEU A 35 -5.74 -1.98 -11.26
CA LEU A 35 -4.44 -2.51 -10.84
C LEU A 35 -3.72 -1.55 -9.90
N LEU A 36 -3.82 -0.24 -10.13
CA LEU A 36 -3.24 0.78 -9.28
C LEU A 36 -3.87 0.78 -7.87
N PHE A 37 -5.18 0.59 -7.79
CA PHE A 37 -5.87 0.38 -6.53
C PHE A 37 -5.37 -0.88 -5.80
N LYS A 38 -5.19 -1.99 -6.52
CA LYS A 38 -4.62 -3.23 -5.96
C LYS A 38 -3.19 -3.02 -5.47
N LYS A 39 -2.35 -2.30 -6.22
CA LYS A 39 -0.99 -1.92 -5.84
C LYS A 39 -0.99 -1.12 -4.55
N GLY A 40 -1.83 -0.08 -4.45
CA GLY A 40 -1.98 0.72 -3.23
C GLY A 40 -2.37 -0.11 -2.01
N ASN A 41 -3.27 -1.09 -2.17
CA ASN A 41 -3.65 -2.01 -1.09
C ASN A 41 -2.49 -2.86 -0.59
N ILE A 42 -1.69 -3.39 -1.51
CA ILE A 42 -0.51 -4.20 -1.18
C ILE A 42 0.51 -3.35 -0.42
N LEU A 43 0.81 -2.15 -0.93
CA LEU A 43 1.72 -1.20 -0.28
C LEU A 43 1.22 -0.79 1.12
N TYR A 44 -0.09 -0.60 1.28
CA TYR A 44 -0.71 -0.33 2.58
C TYR A 44 -0.49 -1.49 3.56
N LEU A 45 -0.65 -2.74 3.11
CA LEU A 45 -0.39 -3.94 3.93
C LEU A 45 1.09 -4.09 4.28
N GLN A 46 1.99 -3.62 3.41
CA GLN A 46 3.43 -3.52 3.67
C GLN A 46 3.82 -2.34 4.59
N ASN A 47 2.85 -1.55 5.06
CA ASN A 47 3.05 -0.30 5.80
C ASN A 47 3.80 0.80 5.04
N LYS A 48 3.92 0.68 3.70
CA LYS A 48 4.47 1.71 2.82
C LYS A 48 3.38 2.74 2.50
N TYR A 49 3.05 3.54 3.50
CA TYR A 49 1.87 4.40 3.46
C TYR A 49 1.97 5.57 2.47
N ASP A 50 3.17 6.08 2.20
CA ASP A 50 3.39 7.15 1.22
C ASP A 50 3.17 6.64 -0.21
N ASP A 51 3.84 5.56 -0.60
CA ASP A 51 3.64 4.91 -1.91
C ASP A 51 2.17 4.47 -2.12
N ALA A 52 1.52 3.97 -1.06
CA ALA A 52 0.10 3.61 -1.11
C ALA A 52 -0.79 4.83 -1.35
N LEU A 53 -0.50 5.97 -0.71
CA LEU A 53 -1.24 7.21 -0.90
C LEU A 53 -1.11 7.74 -2.33
N GLU A 54 0.07 7.68 -2.92
CA GLU A 54 0.27 8.05 -4.32
C GLU A 54 -0.64 7.23 -5.24
N CYS A 55 -0.66 5.91 -5.06
CA CYS A 55 -1.56 5.02 -5.81
C CYS A 55 -3.03 5.41 -5.62
N PHE A 56 -3.47 5.62 -4.38
CA PHE A 56 -4.87 5.98 -4.13
C PHE A 56 -5.24 7.37 -4.65
N ASN A 57 -4.31 8.33 -4.66
CA ASN A 57 -4.56 9.65 -5.21
C ASN A 57 -4.75 9.58 -6.72
N GLU A 58 -3.89 8.84 -7.43
CA GLU A 58 -4.03 8.67 -8.89
C GLU A 58 -5.33 7.94 -9.26
N VAL A 59 -5.76 6.95 -8.48
CA VAL A 59 -7.09 6.34 -8.65
C VAL A 59 -8.21 7.37 -8.46
N LEU A 60 -8.08 8.28 -7.50
CA LEU A 60 -9.06 9.33 -7.22
C LEU A 60 -9.02 10.48 -8.25
N GLU A 61 -7.92 10.67 -8.97
CA GLU A 61 -7.85 11.63 -10.08
C GLU A 61 -8.69 11.16 -11.27
N ASN A 62 -8.73 9.84 -11.52
CA ASN A 62 -9.57 9.25 -12.57
C ASN A 62 -11.01 8.94 -12.13
N ASP A 63 -11.18 8.42 -10.92
CA ASP A 63 -12.48 8.14 -10.31
C ASP A 63 -12.57 8.86 -8.95
N PRO A 64 -12.98 10.14 -8.94
CA PRO A 64 -13.12 10.91 -7.71
C PRO A 64 -14.12 10.34 -6.73
N ASP A 65 -14.99 9.41 -7.13
CA ASP A 65 -16.00 8.76 -6.29
C ASP A 65 -15.64 7.34 -5.87
N ASN A 66 -14.40 6.92 -6.14
CA ASN A 66 -13.88 5.64 -5.71
C ASN A 66 -13.91 5.51 -4.17
N SER A 67 -14.92 4.81 -3.68
CA SER A 67 -15.15 4.67 -2.24
C SER A 67 -14.02 3.89 -1.55
N GLY A 68 -13.40 2.95 -2.26
CA GLY A 68 -12.25 2.18 -1.77
C GLY A 68 -11.03 3.09 -1.55
N ALA A 69 -10.64 3.87 -2.55
CA ALA A 69 -9.49 4.76 -2.45
C ALA A 69 -9.68 5.83 -1.36
N LYS A 70 -10.88 6.43 -1.25
CA LYS A 70 -11.22 7.35 -0.13
C LYS A 70 -11.05 6.69 1.24
N PHE A 71 -11.52 5.44 1.38
CA PHE A 71 -11.42 4.69 2.63
C PHE A 71 -9.95 4.46 3.04
N TYR A 72 -9.11 3.97 2.14
CA TYR A 72 -7.70 3.73 2.46
C TYR A 72 -6.92 5.02 2.72
N LYS A 73 -7.17 6.09 1.94
CA LYS A 73 -6.58 7.42 2.20
C LYS A 73 -6.88 7.90 3.61
N LYS A 74 -8.14 7.81 4.06
CA LYS A 74 -8.54 8.16 5.42
C LYS A 74 -7.79 7.33 6.47
N ARG A 75 -7.73 6.00 6.30
CA ARG A 75 -7.02 5.10 7.25
C ARG A 75 -5.53 5.43 7.35
N ILE A 76 -4.89 5.79 6.25
CA ILE A 76 -3.48 6.18 6.24
C ILE A 76 -3.29 7.49 7.02
N SER A 77 -4.14 8.50 6.78
CA SER A 77 -4.09 9.77 7.52
C SER A 77 -4.29 9.56 9.03
N GLU A 78 -5.22 8.69 9.43
CA GLU A 78 -5.43 8.34 10.85
C GLU A 78 -4.21 7.68 11.49
N LYS A 79 -3.56 6.75 10.78
CA LYS A 79 -2.32 6.11 11.25
C LYS A 79 -1.19 7.12 11.42
N ARG A 80 -1.00 8.04 10.46
CA ARG A 80 -0.01 9.12 10.55
C ARG A 80 -0.22 10.02 11.76
N ASN A 81 -1.46 10.44 12.00
CA ASN A 81 -1.80 11.30 13.14
C ASN A 81 -1.50 10.61 14.48
N LYS A 82 -1.79 9.31 14.60
CA LYS A 82 -1.49 8.53 15.81
C LYS A 82 0.02 8.39 16.05
N THR A 83 0.81 8.15 15.00
CA THR A 83 2.28 8.07 15.12
C THR A 83 2.85 9.40 15.60
N LYS A 84 2.45 10.51 14.97
CA LYS A 84 2.93 11.84 15.35
C LYS A 84 2.54 12.22 16.78
N LEU A 85 1.33 11.87 17.20
CA LEU A 85 0.88 12.09 18.58
C LEU A 85 1.73 11.30 19.60
N LYS A 86 2.10 10.05 19.25
CA LYS A 86 2.91 9.20 20.12
C LYS A 86 4.35 9.73 20.27
N GLU A 87 4.93 10.26 19.19
CA GLU A 87 6.25 10.92 19.24
C GLU A 87 6.23 12.12 20.17
N ILE A 88 5.22 13.00 20.03
CA ILE A 88 5.08 14.18 20.89
C ILE A 88 4.95 13.80 22.37
N ILE A 89 4.18 12.76 22.70
CA ILE A 89 4.02 12.31 24.09
C ILE A 89 5.34 11.77 24.64
N ASN A 90 6.10 10.99 23.85
CA ASN A 90 7.40 10.47 24.27
C ASN A 90 8.44 11.58 24.48
N ASP A 91 8.38 12.68 23.73
CA ASP A 91 9.28 13.83 23.92
C ASP A 91 8.94 14.66 25.19
N LEU A 92 7.77 14.41 25.80
CA LEU A 92 7.27 15.10 27.00
C LEU A 92 7.49 14.30 28.30
N GLU A 93 7.90 13.03 28.21
CA GLU A 93 8.25 12.15 29.35
C GLU A 93 9.77 12.12 29.59
#